data_AF-A0A2S3ZRT1-F1
#
_entry.id   AF-A0A2S3ZRT1-F1
#
_cell.length_a   1.000
_cell.length_b   1.000
_cell.length_c   1.000
_cell.angle_alpha   90.00
_cell.angle_beta   90.00
_cell.angle_gamma   90.00
#
_symmetry.space_group_name_H-M   'P 1'
#
loop_
_entity.id
_entity.type
_entity.pdbx_description
1 polymer ?
#
loop_
_entity_poly.entity_id
_entity_poly.type
_entity_poly.pdbx_seq_one_letter_code
_entity_poly.pdbx_strand_id
1 'polypeptide(L)'
;MDIPQRPSRHAHFLPAERWALLLEFDKCLDYGSKSAFYRKVQVTRKTLKTWSQDRDEGRLTAPGENPAVRAERSRMSGQDQRDFMKLERENAALKLKLEQSVATVDILKKASALLDSLAKSASNLQTPEVTEEVVEPQEESEGWPAWLKPKNDEGS
;
A
#
# COMPACT_ATOMS: atom_id res chain seq x y z
N MET A 1 -47.72 4.32 12.46
CA MET A 1 -47.18 3.46 13.55
C MET A 1 -47.01 4.33 14.77
N ASP A 2 -47.58 3.91 15.90
CA ASP A 2 -47.35 4.60 17.17
C ASP A 2 -45.90 4.40 17.58
N ILE A 3 -45.15 5.51 17.62
CA ILE A 3 -43.76 5.51 18.05
C ILE A 3 -43.77 5.28 19.56
N PRO A 4 -43.13 4.22 20.07
CA PRO A 4 -43.14 3.94 21.50
C PRO A 4 -42.55 5.14 22.24
N GLN A 5 -43.38 5.75 23.08
CA GLN A 5 -42.95 6.86 23.93
C GLN A 5 -42.42 6.31 25.25
N ARG A 6 -41.31 6.89 25.68
CA ARG A 6 -40.71 6.54 26.96
C ARG A 6 -41.65 6.98 28.10
N PRO A 7 -42.07 6.07 29.02
CA PRO A 7 -43.00 6.42 30.09
C PRO A 7 -42.35 7.30 31.18
N SER A 8 -41.03 7.22 31.36
CA SER A 8 -40.26 8.05 32.30
C SER A 8 -38.80 8.15 31.88
N ARG A 9 -38.10 9.24 32.25
CA ARG A 9 -36.67 9.45 31.95
C ARG A 9 -35.77 8.29 32.38
N HIS A 10 -36.14 7.59 33.45
CA HIS A 10 -35.39 6.45 34.00
C HIS A 10 -35.82 5.09 33.41
N ALA A 11 -36.89 5.05 32.62
CA ALA A 11 -37.34 3.82 31.98
C ALA A 11 -36.41 3.43 30.82
N HIS A 12 -36.03 2.16 30.78
CA HIS A 12 -35.23 1.60 29.69
C HIS A 12 -36.15 1.08 28.59
N PHE A 13 -35.78 1.35 27.33
CA PHE A 13 -36.44 0.73 26.18
C PHE A 13 -36.07 -0.75 26.11
N LEU A 14 -37.05 -1.60 25.82
CA LEU A 14 -36.82 -3.00 25.50
C LEU A 14 -36.06 -3.13 24.17
N PRO A 15 -35.31 -4.23 23.93
CA PRO A 15 -34.59 -4.42 22.67
C PRO A 15 -35.48 -4.32 21.42
N ALA A 16 -36.70 -4.86 21.48
CA ALA A 16 -37.68 -4.78 20.40
C ALA A 16 -38.13 -3.34 20.12
N GLU A 17 -38.31 -2.52 21.16
CA GLU A 17 -38.67 -1.11 21.03
C GLU A 17 -37.51 -0.30 20.43
N ARG A 18 -36.27 -0.56 20.86
CA ARG A 18 -35.07 0.07 20.28
C ARG A 18 -34.96 -0.25 18.78
N TRP A 19 -35.26 -1.49 18.39
CA TRP A 19 -35.27 -1.89 16.99
C TRP A 19 -36.33 -1.13 16.18
N ALA A 20 -37.57 -1.08 16.68
CA ALA A 20 -38.64 -0.33 16.03
C ALA A 20 -38.31 1.17 15.91
N LEU A 21 -37.71 1.76 16.94
CA LEU A 21 -37.25 3.14 16.93
C LEU A 21 -36.15 3.40 15.90
N LEU A 22 -35.20 2.48 15.72
CA LEU A 22 -34.18 2.58 14.68
C LEU A 22 -34.81 2.53 13.27
N LEU A 23 -35.78 1.66 13.04
CA LEU A 23 -36.49 1.60 11.76
C LEU A 23 -37.24 2.90 11.46
N GLU A 24 -37.90 3.50 12.46
CA GLU A 24 -38.56 4.80 12.28
C GLU A 24 -37.55 5.95 12.10
N PHE A 25 -36.39 5.87 12.76
CA PHE A 25 -35.31 6.83 12.54
C PHE A 25 -34.72 6.75 11.13
N ASP A 26 -34.59 5.54 10.57
CA ASP A 26 -34.06 5.34 9.21
C ASP A 26 -35.02 5.91 8.15
N LYS A 27 -36.32 5.98 8.43
CA LYS A 27 -37.32 6.64 7.57
C LYS A 27 -37.24 8.18 7.60
N CYS A 28 -36.53 8.77 8.56
CA CYS A 28 -36.39 10.22 8.67
C CYS A 28 -35.37 10.74 7.63
N LEU A 29 -35.84 11.06 6.42
CA LEU A 29 -35.00 11.52 5.30
C LEU A 29 -34.97 13.05 5.17
N ASP A 30 -36.03 13.75 5.57
CA ASP A 30 -36.16 15.19 5.39
C ASP A 30 -35.22 16.00 6.29
N TYR A 31 -34.90 17.22 5.87
CA TYR A 31 -34.11 18.14 6.67
C TYR A 31 -34.80 18.42 8.02
N GLY A 32 -34.07 18.22 9.12
CA GLY A 32 -34.59 18.43 10.48
C GLY A 32 -35.49 17.32 11.03
N SER A 33 -35.93 16.35 10.22
CA SER A 33 -36.76 15.22 10.67
C SER A 33 -36.10 14.41 11.78
N LYS A 34 -34.78 14.14 11.64
CA LYS A 34 -33.97 13.47 12.67
C LYS A 34 -33.90 14.25 13.97
N SER A 35 -33.80 15.59 13.89
CA SER A 35 -33.79 16.46 15.07
C SER A 35 -35.15 16.48 15.78
N ALA A 36 -36.24 16.48 15.02
CA ALA A 36 -37.59 16.34 15.56
C ALA A 36 -37.80 14.97 16.21
N PHE A 37 -37.28 13.90 15.61
CA PHE A 37 -37.33 12.54 16.15
C PHE A 37 -36.67 12.44 17.53
N TYR A 38 -35.46 12.98 17.71
CA TYR A 38 -34.78 12.99 19.01
C TYR A 38 -35.62 13.64 20.12
N ARG A 39 -36.32 14.74 19.79
CA ARG A 39 -37.20 15.45 20.74
C ARG A 39 -38.47 14.67 21.04
N LYS A 40 -39.09 14.06 20.02
CA LYS A 40 -40.33 13.28 20.14
C LYS A 40 -40.14 12.03 21.01
N VAL A 41 -39.02 11.32 20.82
CA VAL A 41 -38.72 10.06 21.53
C VAL A 41 -37.94 10.32 22.82
N GLN A 42 -37.45 11.55 23.03
CA GLN A 42 -36.58 11.95 24.15
C GLN A 42 -35.30 11.10 24.23
N VAL A 43 -34.67 10.86 23.07
CA VAL A 43 -33.44 10.07 22.95
C VAL A 43 -32.32 10.96 22.42
N THR A 44 -31.15 10.88 23.05
CA THR A 44 -29.96 11.62 22.63
C THR A 44 -29.34 10.98 21.39
N ARG A 45 -28.76 11.79 20.49
CA ARG A 45 -28.00 11.32 19.32
C ARG A 45 -26.97 10.25 19.66
N LYS A 46 -26.24 10.40 20.78
CA LYS A 46 -25.25 9.42 21.24
C LYS A 46 -25.88 8.05 21.49
N THR A 47 -27.02 8.01 22.18
CA THR A 47 -27.76 6.77 22.48
C THR A 47 -28.22 6.08 21.21
N LEU A 48 -28.77 6.83 20.26
CA LEU A 48 -29.24 6.25 19.01
C LEU A 48 -28.07 5.75 18.14
N LYS A 49 -26.94 6.48 18.13
CA LYS A 49 -25.70 6.02 17.49
C LYS A 49 -25.21 4.71 18.10
N THR A 50 -25.22 4.59 19.43
CA THR A 50 -24.84 3.34 20.11
C THR A 50 -25.78 2.20 19.71
N TRP A 51 -27.09 2.41 19.66
CA TRP A 51 -28.02 1.35 19.23
C TRP A 51 -27.84 0.97 17.75
N SER A 52 -27.51 1.93 16.88
CA SER A 52 -27.15 1.63 15.49
C SER A 52 -25.91 0.74 15.42
N GLN A 53 -24.87 1.07 16.20
CA GLN A 53 -23.66 0.24 16.28
C GLN A 53 -23.99 -1.16 16.82
N ASP A 54 -24.78 -1.24 17.89
CA ASP A 54 -25.25 -2.53 18.43
C ASP A 54 -26.03 -3.34 17.40
N ARG A 55 -26.81 -2.70 16.51
CA ARG A 55 -27.49 -3.37 15.39
C ARG A 55 -26.50 -3.90 14.37
N ASP A 56 -25.55 -3.06 13.94
CA ASP A 56 -24.58 -3.40 12.90
C ASP A 56 -23.64 -4.52 13.38
N GLU A 57 -23.32 -4.54 14.68
CA GLU A 57 -22.52 -5.59 15.34
C GLU A 57 -23.36 -6.83 15.73
N GLY A 58 -24.67 -6.83 15.45
CA GLY A 58 -25.58 -7.95 15.73
C GLY A 58 -25.93 -8.16 17.21
N ARG A 59 -25.56 -7.22 18.09
CA ARG A 59 -25.92 -7.22 19.52
C ARG A 59 -27.38 -6.83 19.76
N LEU A 60 -27.98 -6.04 18.87
CA LEU A 60 -29.40 -5.69 18.97
C LEU A 60 -30.26 -6.77 18.30
N THR A 61 -31.29 -7.24 19.01
CA THR A 61 -32.17 -8.31 18.53
C THR A 61 -33.38 -7.77 17.78
N ALA A 62 -33.53 -8.15 16.51
CA ALA A 62 -34.76 -7.89 15.78
C ALA A 62 -35.92 -8.73 16.37
N PRO A 63 -37.14 -8.18 16.47
CA PRO A 63 -38.30 -8.96 16.88
C PRO A 63 -38.51 -10.18 15.97
N GLY A 64 -38.59 -11.39 16.56
CA GLY A 64 -38.83 -12.64 15.83
C GLY A 64 -37.61 -13.27 15.16
N GLU A 65 -36.41 -12.73 15.41
CA GLU A 65 -35.19 -13.22 14.78
C GLU A 65 -34.67 -14.54 15.40
N ASN A 66 -34.37 -15.51 14.54
CA ASN A 66 -33.83 -16.79 14.97
C ASN A 66 -32.40 -16.63 15.54
N PRO A 67 -32.11 -17.11 16.76
CA PRO A 67 -30.79 -17.01 17.37
C PRO A 67 -29.67 -17.66 16.55
N ALA A 68 -29.96 -18.70 15.76
CA ALA A 68 -28.97 -19.36 14.91
C ALA A 68 -28.51 -18.45 13.76
N VAL A 69 -29.47 -17.76 13.12
CA VAL A 69 -29.19 -16.78 12.05
C VAL A 69 -28.39 -15.60 12.59
N ARG A 70 -28.69 -15.15 13.81
CA ARG A 70 -27.89 -14.11 14.50
C ARG A 70 -26.45 -14.56 14.70
N ALA A 71 -26.26 -15.74 15.29
CA ALA A 71 -24.94 -16.25 15.63
C ALA A 71 -24.05 -16.34 14.38
N GLU A 72 -24.62 -16.80 13.26
CA GLU A 72 -23.91 -16.86 11.99
C GLU A 72 -23.54 -15.48 11.45
N ARG A 73 -24.49 -14.54 11.47
CA ARG A 73 -24.29 -13.20 10.95
C ARG A 73 -23.24 -12.39 11.74
N SER A 74 -23.23 -12.53 13.08
CA SER A 74 -22.19 -11.94 13.93
C SER A 74 -20.81 -12.58 13.72
N ARG A 75 -20.75 -13.89 13.44
CA ARG A 75 -19.49 -14.57 13.08
C ARG A 75 -18.94 -14.03 11.76
N MET A 76 -19.80 -13.86 10.77
CA MET A 76 -19.44 -13.35 9.45
C MET A 76 -18.87 -11.93 9.55
N SER A 77 -19.56 -11.01 10.24
CA SER A 77 -19.06 -9.65 10.48
C SER A 77 -17.69 -9.60 11.19
N GLY A 78 -17.47 -10.49 12.17
CA GLY A 78 -16.18 -10.60 12.85
C GLY A 78 -15.06 -11.16 11.98
N GLN A 79 -15.39 -12.00 10.99
CA GLN A 79 -14.44 -12.53 10.01
C GLN A 79 -14.13 -11.47 8.94
N ASP A 80 -15.16 -10.81 8.40
CA ASP A 80 -15.05 -9.73 7.42
C ASP A 80 -14.13 -8.61 7.91
N GLN A 81 -14.25 -8.23 9.20
CA GLN A 81 -13.40 -7.21 9.79
C GLN A 81 -11.92 -7.65 9.86
N ARG A 82 -11.66 -8.93 10.15
CA ARG A 82 -10.30 -9.47 10.18
C ARG A 82 -9.69 -9.50 8.79
N ASP A 83 -10.48 -9.92 7.81
CA ASP A 83 -10.06 -10.01 6.42
C ASP A 83 -9.80 -8.62 5.84
N PHE A 84 -10.64 -7.63 6.15
CA PHE A 84 -10.40 -6.24 5.80
C PHE A 84 -9.08 -5.72 6.38
N MET A 85 -8.84 -5.92 7.68
CA MET A 85 -7.58 -5.50 8.31
C MET A 85 -6.37 -6.23 7.74
N LYS A 86 -6.53 -7.51 7.33
CA LYS A 86 -5.46 -8.27 6.69
C LYS A 86 -5.14 -7.69 5.31
N LEU A 87 -6.16 -7.47 4.50
CA LEU A 87 -6.06 -6.85 3.17
C LEU A 87 -5.43 -5.46 3.25
N GLU A 88 -5.78 -4.66 4.25
CA GLU A 88 -5.19 -3.33 4.44
C GLU A 88 -3.69 -3.40 4.73
N ARG A 89 -3.25 -4.34 5.59
CA ARG A 89 -1.82 -4.58 5.85
C ARG A 89 -1.09 -5.08 4.61
N GLU A 90 -1.68 -6.02 3.88
CA GLU A 90 -1.11 -6.53 2.63
C GLU A 90 -0.98 -5.43 1.59
N ASN A 91 -1.99 -4.57 1.45
CA ASN A 91 -1.97 -3.43 0.53
C ASN A 91 -0.85 -2.43 0.90
N ALA A 92 -0.70 -2.12 2.19
CA ALA A 92 0.38 -1.26 2.68
C ALA A 92 1.77 -1.87 2.40
N ALA A 93 1.94 -3.17 2.65
CA ALA A 93 3.20 -3.87 2.37
C ALA A 93 3.52 -3.92 0.87
N LEU A 94 2.51 -4.12 0.02
CA LEU A 94 2.67 -4.13 -1.44
C LEU A 94 3.05 -2.74 -1.97
N LYS A 95 2.45 -1.67 -1.44
CA LYS A 95 2.81 -0.29 -1.80
C LYS A 95 4.27 0.01 -1.47
N LEU A 96 4.75 -0.40 -0.30
CA LEU A 96 6.15 -0.21 0.10
C LEU A 96 7.11 -0.99 -0.83
N LYS A 97 6.77 -2.22 -1.19
CA LYS A 97 7.55 -3.00 -2.18
C LYS A 97 7.57 -2.35 -3.56
N LEU A 98 6.45 -1.74 -3.97
CA LEU A 98 6.35 -1.02 -5.23
C LEU A 98 7.26 0.22 -5.22
N GLU A 99 7.26 1.00 -4.15
CA GLU A 99 8.17 2.14 -3.99
C GLU A 99 9.65 1.72 -4.08
N GLN A 100 10.02 0.61 -3.42
CA GLN A 100 11.36 0.04 -3.52
C GLN A 100 11.72 -0.36 -4.96
N SER A 101 10.81 -1.02 -5.67
CA SER A 101 11.04 -1.43 -7.06
C SER A 101 11.13 -0.24 -8.02
N VAL A 102 10.41 0.85 -7.77
CA VAL A 102 10.53 2.07 -8.57
C VAL A 102 11.92 2.68 -8.38
N ALA A 103 12.41 2.73 -7.15
CA ALA A 103 13.75 3.25 -6.84
C ALA A 103 14.86 2.43 -7.52
N THR A 104 14.75 1.10 -7.57
CA THR A 104 15.75 0.25 -8.26
C THR A 104 15.75 0.48 -9.76
N VAL A 105 14.58 0.65 -10.38
CA VAL A 105 14.47 1.00 -11.81
C VAL A 105 15.16 2.33 -12.10
N ASP A 106 15.03 3.32 -11.22
CA ASP A 106 15.69 4.61 -11.43
C ASP A 106 17.21 4.54 -11.25
N ILE A 107 17.72 3.71 -10.33
CA ILE A 107 19.15 3.43 -10.21
C ILE A 107 19.67 2.75 -11.49
N LEU A 108 18.96 1.75 -12.00
CA LEU A 108 19.32 1.04 -13.23
C LEU A 108 19.37 1.98 -14.44
N LYS A 109 18.38 2.87 -14.58
CA LYS A 109 18.40 3.92 -15.61
C LYS A 109 19.64 4.79 -15.52
N LYS A 110 19.97 5.26 -14.30
CA LYS A 110 21.17 6.08 -14.08
C LYS A 110 22.45 5.33 -14.44
N ALA A 111 22.56 4.06 -14.06
CA ALA A 111 23.72 3.22 -14.40
C ALA A 111 23.84 3.02 -15.92
N SER A 112 22.73 2.74 -16.63
CA SER A 112 22.73 2.62 -18.09
C SER A 112 23.17 3.92 -18.79
N ALA A 113 22.70 5.07 -18.30
CA ALA A 113 23.10 6.37 -18.85
C ALA A 113 24.60 6.67 -18.63
N LEU A 114 25.16 6.25 -17.49
CA LEU A 114 26.60 6.35 -17.24
C LEU A 114 27.40 5.46 -18.18
N LEU A 115 26.98 4.21 -18.38
CA LEU A 115 27.63 3.30 -19.33
C LEU A 115 27.59 3.85 -20.76
N ASP A 116 26.45 4.38 -21.21
CA ASP A 116 26.33 5.04 -22.50
C ASP A 116 27.27 6.25 -22.64
N SER A 117 27.45 7.03 -21.57
CA SER A 117 28.36 8.18 -21.57
C SER A 117 29.84 7.77 -21.65
N LEU A 118 30.22 6.68 -20.97
CA LEU A 118 31.56 6.13 -21.01
C LEU A 118 31.86 5.52 -22.38
N ALA A 119 30.91 4.77 -22.95
CA ALA A 119 31.02 4.22 -24.30
C ALA A 119 31.21 5.33 -25.35
N LYS A 120 30.39 6.39 -25.29
CA LYS A 120 30.54 7.56 -26.18
C LYS A 120 31.89 8.25 -26.02
N SER A 121 32.39 8.38 -24.79
CA SER A 121 33.69 8.99 -24.50
C SER A 121 34.85 8.14 -25.02
N ALA A 122 34.75 6.80 -24.91
CA ALA A 122 35.73 5.87 -25.45
C ALA A 122 35.74 5.86 -26.98
N SER A 123 34.57 5.93 -27.63
CA SER A 123 34.49 6.08 -29.09
C SER A 123 34.98 7.45 -29.60
N ASN A 124 34.97 8.48 -28.74
CA ASN A 124 35.52 9.81 -29.08
C ASN A 124 37.05 9.86 -28.97
N LEU A 125 37.67 8.86 -28.34
CA LEU A 125 39.12 8.66 -28.30
C LEU A 125 39.61 7.80 -29.46
N GLN A 126 38.83 7.66 -30.55
CA GLN A 126 39.33 7.10 -31.78
C GLN A 126 40.54 7.92 -32.23
N THR A 127 41.70 7.29 -32.05
CA THR A 127 43.04 7.69 -32.45
C THR A 127 43.08 8.08 -33.91
N PRO A 128 43.95 9.04 -34.30
CA PRO A 128 44.20 9.33 -35.71
C PRO A 128 44.54 8.02 -36.42
N GLU A 129 43.95 7.87 -37.59
CA GLU A 129 44.17 6.79 -38.55
C GLU A 129 45.69 6.69 -38.84
N VAL A 130 46.41 5.88 -38.07
CA VAL A 130 47.76 5.46 -38.45
C VAL A 130 47.53 4.39 -39.51
N THR A 131 47.65 4.80 -40.76
CA THR A 131 47.80 3.92 -41.91
C THR A 131 49.02 3.04 -41.67
N GLU A 132 48.80 1.83 -41.16
CA GLU A 132 49.78 0.75 -41.18
C GLU A 132 50.00 0.36 -42.64
N GLU A 133 50.94 1.01 -43.32
CA GLU A 133 51.64 0.38 -44.44
C GLU A 133 52.40 -0.81 -43.86
N VAL A 134 51.90 -2.02 -44.17
CA VAL A 134 52.56 -3.29 -43.93
C VAL A 134 53.86 -3.30 -44.73
N VAL A 135 54.98 -2.98 -44.09
CA VAL A 135 56.31 -3.24 -44.62
C VAL A 135 56.75 -4.62 -44.13
N GLU A 136 56.88 -5.55 -45.06
CA GLU A 136 57.38 -6.91 -44.85
C GLU A 136 58.74 -6.92 -44.12
N PRO A 137 59.00 -7.89 -43.23
CA PRO A 137 60.28 -7.98 -42.55
C PRO A 137 61.34 -8.51 -43.53
N GLN A 138 62.23 -7.63 -43.98
CA GLN A 138 63.49 -8.04 -44.59
C GLN A 138 64.38 -8.65 -43.50
N GLU A 139 64.75 -9.91 -43.72
CA GLU A 139 65.77 -10.64 -42.98
C GLU A 139 67.10 -9.86 -43.02
N GLU A 140 67.48 -9.23 -41.91
CA GLU A 140 68.86 -8.83 -41.69
C GLU A 140 69.36 -9.31 -40.34
N SER A 141 70.44 -10.07 -40.47
CA SER A 141 71.22 -10.82 -39.51
C SER A 141 71.86 -9.98 -38.40
N GLU A 142 72.00 -10.63 -37.24
CA GLU A 142 73.11 -10.47 -36.28
C GLU A 142 73.22 -9.15 -35.50
N GLY A 143 72.56 -9.09 -34.35
CA GLY A 143 72.98 -8.23 -33.23
C GLY A 143 71.84 -7.93 -32.26
N TRP A 144 71.99 -8.30 -30.99
CA TRP A 144 71.04 -7.90 -29.95
C TRP A 144 70.99 -6.35 -29.86
N PRO A 145 69.80 -5.75 -29.72
CA PRO A 145 69.66 -4.30 -29.74
C PRO A 145 70.44 -3.65 -28.59
N ALA A 146 70.93 -2.43 -28.82
CA ALA A 146 71.94 -1.76 -27.97
C ALA A 146 71.56 -1.64 -26.47
N TRP A 147 70.27 -1.63 -26.15
CA TRP A 147 69.74 -1.57 -24.78
C TRP A 147 69.77 -2.91 -24.03
N LEU A 148 70.07 -4.00 -24.72
CA LEU A 148 70.05 -5.37 -24.22
C LEU A 148 71.46 -5.99 -24.09
N LYS A 149 72.51 -5.19 -24.24
CA LYS A 149 73.89 -5.62 -23.93
C LYS A 149 74.12 -5.51 -22.42
N PRO A 150 74.52 -6.60 -21.72
CA PRO A 150 74.86 -6.52 -20.30
C PRO A 150 76.08 -5.60 -20.13
N LYS A 151 76.00 -4.65 -19.19
CA LYS A 151 77.15 -3.85 -18.78
C LYS A 151 78.07 -4.73 -17.93
N ASN A 152 79.21 -5.12 -18.47
CA ASN A 152 80.28 -5.72 -17.67
C ASN A 152 80.98 -4.59 -16.90
N ASP A 153 80.71 -4.51 -15.59
CA ASP A 153 81.53 -3.76 -14.65
C ASP A 153 82.77 -4.60 -14.33
N GLU A 154 83.93 -4.18 -14.83
CA GLU A 154 85.25 -4.61 -14.34
C GLU A 154 86.03 -3.34 -13.95
N GLY A 155 86.62 -3.21 -12.77
CA GLY A 155 86.85 -4.20 -11.72
C GLY A 155 87.35 -3.53 -10.43
N SER A 156 88.03 -4.37 -9.64
CA SER A 156 88.70 -4.12 -8.36
C SER A 156 89.46 -2.81 -8.20
#